data_AF-A0A1M4YQP3-F1
#
_entry.id   AF-A0A1M4YQP3-F1
#
_cell.length_a   1.000
_cell.length_b   1.000
_cell.length_c   1.000
_cell.angle_alpha   90.00
_cell.angle_beta   90.00
_cell.angle_gamma   90.00
#
_symmetry.space_group_name_H-M   'P 1'
#
loop_
_entity.id
_entity.type
_entity.pdbx_description
1 polymer ?
#
loop_
_entity_poly.entity_id
_entity_poly.type
_entity_poly.pdbx_seq_one_letter_code
_entity_poly.pdbx_strand_id
1 'polypeptide(L)'
;MSRMTPLAGGGNGQHDTRGNEKEKRAGRTVSIACLLLVASINRNKLKRSLHRFFIEDPLTPVQVLCVVAMTLVIMIYGSLITNASERWAVLVGGRVVAVSSHRGELEDILRNRIYFGAREGHTLHKVIIRPASWGEGPVLSGRYLEESLARALGAQEKGTALVVNGDIKLVVASRDAANQLLETLKEQHSIPGADVRLVEKVVYKEVWVPAGEILSLREALEFAGNGGRRLEQYSVRAGDTLWDIAARKGIPVEELQAANPGLTPETLQVGQVLKLSRTEPLINVLATVVRTEKRELPFIEERRRDSRMLRGQQRVVQAGKPGVEEVTYRLAYLNGRLVNNEVLERKVLEEPRPRVVAVGSRVLLASRSGASGSLAWPTVGAIGSPYGPRWGRLHAGVDITAGSGAPVRSAEAGRVIRAGWNGGYGLMVDVYHGDGVVTRYAHLSRIEVRVGQRVERGQLLGRVGSTGNTTGPHLHFEVWINGRPVDPARFL
;
A
#
# COMPACT_ATOMS: atom_id res chain seq x y z
N MET A 1 0.74 -28.49 26.92
CA MET A 1 2.22 -28.37 26.85
C MET A 1 2.52 -26.94 26.44
N SER A 2 3.15 -26.04 27.18
CA SER A 2 3.81 -26.02 28.50
C SER A 2 3.82 -24.54 28.91
N ARG A 3 3.22 -24.17 30.05
CA ARG A 3 3.87 -23.74 31.31
C ARG A 3 5.11 -22.84 31.18
N MET A 4 4.93 -21.63 31.70
CA MET A 4 5.93 -20.72 32.27
C MET A 4 6.81 -21.40 33.34
N THR A 5 8.10 -21.06 33.35
CA THR A 5 8.83 -20.52 34.51
C THR A 5 10.19 -19.91 34.09
N PRO A 6 10.72 -18.93 34.85
CA PRO A 6 11.91 -18.14 34.51
C PRO A 6 13.17 -18.59 35.27
N LEU A 7 14.36 -18.24 34.78
CA LEU A 7 15.60 -18.23 35.56
C LEU A 7 16.44 -16.99 35.26
N ALA A 8 16.98 -16.44 36.34
CA ALA A 8 17.72 -15.19 36.45
C ALA A 8 19.22 -15.35 36.19
N GLY A 9 19.89 -14.21 35.98
CA GLY A 9 21.24 -13.97 36.49
C GLY A 9 22.30 -13.54 35.46
N GLY A 10 22.79 -12.31 35.60
CA GLY A 10 24.20 -12.00 35.29
C GLY A 10 24.49 -10.66 34.62
N GLY A 11 25.02 -9.70 35.39
CA GLY A 11 26.20 -8.94 34.94
C GLY A 11 26.01 -7.47 34.53
N ASN A 12 26.29 -6.57 35.48
CA ASN A 12 26.82 -5.20 35.35
C ASN A 12 27.30 -4.70 33.98
N GLY A 13 26.91 -3.47 33.65
CA GLY A 13 27.52 -2.69 32.57
C GLY A 13 27.00 -1.24 32.50
N GLN A 14 27.17 -0.48 33.58
CA GLN A 14 26.88 0.95 33.62
C GLN A 14 28.01 1.69 32.87
N HIS A 15 27.78 2.06 31.61
CA HIS A 15 28.66 3.00 30.90
C HIS A 15 28.11 4.43 31.06
N ASP A 16 28.72 5.13 32.01
CA ASP A 16 28.51 6.52 32.39
C ASP A 16 28.71 7.48 31.20
N THR A 17 27.66 8.24 30.85
CA THR A 17 27.63 9.26 29.79
C THR A 17 28.20 10.62 30.23
N ARG A 18 29.14 10.65 31.18
CA ARG A 18 29.79 11.88 31.65
C ARG A 18 31.03 12.33 30.86
N GLY A 19 31.38 11.65 29.77
CA GLY A 19 32.58 11.98 28.97
C GLY A 19 32.46 13.20 28.06
N ASN A 20 31.28 13.49 27.49
CA ASN A 20 31.23 14.33 26.28
C ASN A 20 30.82 15.81 26.51
N GLU A 21 30.35 16.17 27.71
CA GLU A 21 30.08 17.58 28.07
C GLU A 21 31.30 18.30 28.68
N LYS A 22 32.25 17.57 29.29
CA LYS A 22 33.50 18.16 29.78
C LYS A 22 34.45 18.54 28.63
N GLU A 23 34.41 17.82 27.51
CA GLU A 23 35.28 18.06 26.36
C GLU A 23 34.89 19.30 25.54
N LYS A 24 33.58 19.54 25.37
CA LYS A 24 33.08 20.76 24.67
C LYS A 24 33.23 22.05 25.49
N ARG A 25 33.19 21.98 26.83
CA ARG A 25 33.53 23.13 27.69
C ARG A 25 35.04 23.35 27.79
N ALA A 26 35.87 22.32 27.80
CA ALA A 26 37.32 22.46 27.82
C ALA A 26 37.86 23.16 26.56
N GLY A 27 37.36 22.81 25.36
CA GLY A 27 37.82 23.40 24.09
C GLY A 27 37.53 24.90 23.93
N ARG A 28 36.38 25.38 24.41
CA ARG A 28 36.04 26.83 24.38
C ARG A 28 36.73 27.64 25.47
N THR A 29 36.99 27.05 26.64
CA THR A 29 37.66 27.74 27.75
C THR A 29 39.16 27.90 27.49
N VAL A 30 39.80 26.92 26.82
CA VAL A 30 41.23 27.00 26.42
C VAL A 30 41.47 28.05 25.34
N SER A 31 40.51 28.26 24.42
CA SER A 31 40.66 29.24 23.33
C SER A 31 40.64 30.70 23.85
N ILE A 32 39.80 31.01 24.85
CA ILE A 32 39.75 32.34 25.47
C ILE A 32 40.88 32.52 26.49
N ALA A 33 41.26 31.46 27.23
CA ALA A 33 42.39 31.51 28.16
C ALA A 33 43.74 31.75 27.45
N CYS A 34 43.98 31.14 26.27
CA CYS A 34 45.19 31.40 25.48
C CYS A 34 45.21 32.82 24.87
N LEU A 35 44.07 33.33 24.41
CA LEU A 35 43.97 34.71 23.88
C LEU A 35 44.09 35.78 24.98
N LEU A 36 43.58 35.52 26.19
CA LEU A 36 43.74 36.43 27.34
C LEU A 36 45.12 36.33 28.01
N LEU A 37 45.81 35.18 27.97
CA LEU A 37 47.20 35.07 28.43
C LEU A 37 48.17 35.89 27.57
N VAL A 38 47.93 35.99 26.26
CA VAL A 38 48.80 36.77 25.36
C VAL A 38 48.55 38.28 25.49
N ALA A 39 47.35 38.69 25.92
CA ALA A 39 46.98 40.12 26.03
C ALA A 39 47.32 40.78 27.38
N SER A 40 47.64 40.03 28.46
CA SER A 40 47.87 40.61 29.80
C SER A 40 49.31 40.50 30.33
N ILE A 41 50.25 39.94 29.57
CA ILE A 41 51.61 39.72 30.09
C ILE A 41 52.52 40.90 29.75
N ASN A 42 52.83 41.68 30.79
CA ASN A 42 53.83 42.74 30.75
C ASN A 42 55.18 42.18 30.27
N ARG A 43 55.60 42.57 29.04
CA ARG A 43 56.81 42.07 28.35
C ARG A 43 58.08 42.14 29.22
N ASN A 44 58.15 43.08 30.17
CA ASN A 44 59.31 43.24 31.05
C ASN A 44 59.37 42.23 32.21
N LYS A 45 58.23 41.70 32.67
CA LYS A 45 58.20 40.61 33.66
C LYS A 45 58.56 39.26 33.02
N LEU A 46 58.11 39.01 31.79
CA LEU A 46 58.43 37.77 31.07
C LEU A 46 59.91 37.71 30.68
N LYS A 47 60.53 38.83 30.25
CA LYS A 47 61.98 38.88 29.99
C LYS A 47 62.81 38.56 31.24
N ARG A 48 62.45 39.09 32.43
CA ARG A 48 63.18 38.79 33.67
C ARG A 48 62.96 37.36 34.18
N SER A 49 61.76 36.78 34.00
CA SER A 49 61.50 35.38 34.36
C SER A 49 62.16 34.40 33.39
N LEU A 50 62.12 34.65 32.09
CA LEU A 50 62.76 33.78 31.09
C LEU A 50 64.30 33.83 31.16
N HIS A 51 64.88 34.98 31.52
CA HIS A 51 66.34 35.09 31.69
C HIS A 51 66.86 34.35 32.94
N ARG A 52 66.00 34.13 33.95
CA ARG A 52 66.30 33.21 35.07
C ARG A 52 66.03 31.75 34.72
N PHE A 53 65.02 31.48 33.89
CA PHE A 53 64.62 30.11 33.55
C PHE A 53 65.55 29.41 32.54
N PHE A 54 66.33 30.15 31.76
CA PHE A 54 67.14 29.60 30.67
C PHE A 54 68.65 29.55 30.93
N ILE A 55 69.17 30.07 32.05
CA ILE A 55 70.62 30.26 32.22
C ILE A 55 71.23 29.60 33.47
N GLU A 56 70.47 29.23 34.51
CA GLU A 56 71.09 28.73 35.76
C GLU A 56 70.77 27.28 36.19
N ASP A 57 69.75 26.62 35.63
CA ASP A 57 69.47 25.20 35.97
C ASP A 57 69.23 24.36 34.70
N PRO A 58 69.89 23.19 34.54
CA PRO A 58 69.61 22.29 33.44
C PRO A 58 68.17 21.76 33.54
N LEU A 59 67.42 21.85 32.45
CA LEU A 59 66.05 21.33 32.35
C LEU A 59 66.02 19.86 32.79
N THR A 60 65.08 19.50 33.65
CA THR A 60 64.89 18.10 34.04
C THR A 60 64.47 17.26 32.82
N PRO A 61 64.79 15.95 32.77
CA PRO A 61 64.45 15.10 31.63
C PRO A 61 62.95 15.15 31.26
N VAL A 62 62.07 15.32 32.26
CA VAL A 62 60.62 15.43 32.09
C VAL A 62 60.23 16.75 31.41
N GLN A 63 60.88 17.86 31.76
CA GLN A 63 60.62 19.16 31.13
C GLN A 63 61.10 19.20 29.68
N VAL A 64 62.24 18.56 29.38
CA VAL A 64 62.71 18.38 28.00
C VAL A 64 61.69 17.55 27.21
N LEU A 65 61.18 16.46 27.78
CA LEU A 65 60.17 15.61 27.14
C LEU A 65 58.85 16.37 26.89
N CYS A 66 58.40 17.21 27.82
CA CYS A 66 57.20 18.03 27.63
C CYS A 66 57.37 19.09 26.53
N VAL A 67 58.52 19.75 26.46
CA VAL A 67 58.80 20.73 25.41
C VAL A 67 58.89 20.04 24.05
N VAL A 68 59.55 18.89 23.96
CA VAL A 68 59.63 18.09 22.73
C VAL A 68 58.24 17.56 22.32
N ALA A 69 57.43 17.09 23.27
CA ALA A 69 56.07 16.63 22.98
C ALA A 69 55.16 17.78 22.51
N MET A 70 55.27 18.96 23.12
CA MET A 70 54.47 20.12 22.75
C MET A 70 54.90 20.68 21.38
N THR A 71 56.19 20.70 21.06
CA THR A 71 56.66 21.05 19.70
C THR A 71 56.28 19.98 18.68
N LEU A 72 56.28 18.69 19.03
CA LEU A 72 55.77 17.63 18.17
C LEU A 72 54.27 17.77 17.92
N VAL A 73 53.47 18.09 18.94
CA VAL A 73 52.03 18.33 18.77
C VAL A 73 51.80 19.57 17.92
N ILE A 74 52.56 20.66 18.10
CA ILE A 74 52.46 21.86 17.25
C ILE A 74 52.91 21.55 15.81
N MET A 75 53.95 20.73 15.61
CA MET A 75 54.38 20.30 14.28
C MET A 75 53.39 19.34 13.63
N ILE A 76 52.77 18.44 14.39
CA ILE A 76 51.73 17.51 13.90
C ILE A 76 50.45 18.28 13.59
N TYR A 77 50.02 19.19 14.46
CA TYR A 77 48.83 20.02 14.26
C TYR A 77 49.07 21.04 13.14
N GLY A 78 50.28 21.61 13.05
CA GLY A 78 50.73 22.43 11.93
C GLY A 78 50.75 21.66 10.63
N SER A 79 51.27 20.43 10.61
CA SER A 79 51.27 19.50 9.47
C SER A 79 49.84 19.09 9.06
N LEU A 80 48.94 18.86 10.01
CA LEU A 80 47.53 18.57 9.78
C LEU A 80 46.76 19.79 9.23
N ILE A 81 47.15 21.02 9.60
CA ILE A 81 46.60 22.26 9.06
C ILE A 81 47.20 22.60 7.69
N THR A 82 48.48 22.31 7.44
CA THR A 82 49.13 22.51 6.13
C THR A 82 48.78 21.40 5.12
N ASN A 83 48.38 20.22 5.58
CA ASN A 83 47.75 19.18 4.75
C ASN A 83 46.25 19.41 4.54
N ALA A 84 45.75 20.62 4.79
CA ALA A 84 44.45 21.05 4.27
C ALA A 84 44.54 21.12 2.74
N SER A 85 44.24 19.99 2.09
CA SER A 85 43.98 19.80 0.65
C SER A 85 44.42 20.97 -0.23
N GLU A 86 45.55 20.87 -0.94
CA GLU A 86 45.99 21.95 -1.84
C GLU A 86 44.88 22.30 -2.84
N ARG A 87 44.20 23.43 -2.62
CA ARG A 87 43.17 23.94 -3.52
C ARG A 87 43.85 24.83 -4.55
N TRP A 88 43.41 24.75 -5.79
CA TRP A 88 43.96 25.48 -6.93
C TRP A 88 42.85 26.31 -7.57
N ALA A 89 43.04 27.62 -7.65
CA ALA A 89 42.13 28.55 -8.29
C ALA A 89 42.57 28.81 -9.74
N VAL A 90 41.62 28.79 -10.66
CA VAL A 90 41.81 29.23 -12.04
C VAL A 90 41.24 30.62 -12.20
N LEU A 91 42.05 31.52 -12.73
CA LEU A 91 41.66 32.88 -13.03
C LEU A 91 41.62 33.12 -14.53
N VAL A 92 40.57 33.78 -14.98
CA VAL A 92 40.39 34.23 -16.36
C VAL A 92 40.08 35.72 -16.33
N GLY A 93 40.90 36.54 -16.99
CA GLY A 93 40.76 38.00 -16.93
C GLY A 93 40.88 38.58 -15.52
N GLY A 94 41.64 37.92 -14.63
CA GLY A 94 41.84 38.36 -13.24
C GLY A 94 40.74 37.98 -12.24
N ARG A 95 39.66 37.31 -12.68
CA ARG A 95 38.60 36.80 -11.81
C ARG A 95 38.76 35.30 -11.58
N VAL A 96 38.53 34.82 -10.35
CA VAL A 96 38.49 33.38 -10.05
C VAL A 96 37.21 32.79 -10.67
N VAL A 97 37.37 31.79 -11.53
CA VAL A 97 36.25 31.16 -12.26
C VAL A 97 36.03 29.70 -11.87
N ALA A 98 37.02 29.07 -11.25
CA ALA A 98 36.89 27.74 -10.69
C ALA A 98 37.95 27.51 -9.61
N VAL A 99 37.64 26.62 -8.67
CA VAL A 99 38.58 26.11 -7.67
C VAL A 99 38.54 24.58 -7.74
N SER A 100 39.68 23.89 -7.88
CA SER A 100 39.78 22.42 -7.84
C SER A 100 40.73 21.97 -6.74
N SER A 101 40.57 20.74 -6.23
CA SER A 101 41.53 20.10 -5.32
C SER A 101 42.69 19.43 -6.06
N HIS A 102 42.61 19.29 -7.39
CA HIS A 102 43.60 18.60 -8.20
C HIS A 102 44.10 19.48 -9.33
N ARG A 103 45.37 19.90 -9.24
CA ARG A 103 45.99 20.71 -10.30
C ARG A 103 46.08 19.96 -11.64
N GLY A 104 46.39 18.67 -11.62
CA GLY A 104 46.51 17.87 -12.85
C GLY A 104 45.21 17.80 -13.65
N GLU A 105 44.07 17.73 -12.96
CA GLU A 105 42.73 17.76 -13.58
C GLU A 105 42.47 19.09 -14.29
N LEU A 106 42.86 20.22 -13.66
CA LEU A 106 42.76 21.55 -14.28
C LEU A 106 43.60 21.64 -15.55
N GLU A 107 44.84 21.18 -15.49
CA GLU A 107 45.77 21.24 -16.60
C GLU A 107 45.33 20.34 -17.77
N ASP A 108 44.80 19.15 -17.48
CA ASP A 108 44.24 18.24 -18.49
C ASP A 108 43.01 18.83 -19.19
N ILE A 109 42.02 19.32 -18.43
CA ILE A 109 40.80 19.92 -18.97
C ILE A 109 41.14 21.13 -19.85
N LEU A 110 41.99 22.03 -19.34
CA LEU A 110 42.38 23.22 -20.10
C LEU A 110 43.10 22.82 -21.39
N ARG A 111 44.13 21.97 -21.31
CA ARG A 111 45.01 21.65 -22.44
C ARG A 111 44.33 20.79 -23.50
N ASN A 112 43.63 19.74 -23.10
CA ASN A 112 43.18 18.68 -24.00
C ASN A 112 41.74 18.86 -24.48
N ARG A 113 40.92 19.63 -23.74
CA ARG A 113 39.48 19.74 -24.03
C ARG A 113 39.09 21.17 -24.42
N ILE A 114 39.51 22.16 -23.64
CA ILE A 114 39.05 23.54 -23.83
C ILE A 114 39.91 24.31 -24.85
N TYR A 115 41.24 24.24 -24.75
CA TYR A 115 42.14 24.94 -25.70
C TYR A 115 42.13 24.34 -27.11
N PHE A 116 41.77 23.06 -27.26
CA PHE A 116 41.69 22.40 -28.57
C PHE A 116 40.39 22.74 -29.34
N GLY A 117 39.29 23.01 -28.63
CA GLY A 117 38.00 23.39 -29.21
C GLY A 117 37.92 24.85 -29.68
N ALA A 118 38.79 25.73 -29.15
CA ALA A 118 38.87 27.13 -29.56
C ALA A 118 39.58 27.30 -30.92
N ARG A 119 38.91 26.94 -32.03
CA ARG A 119 39.36 27.32 -33.39
C ARG A 119 38.68 28.60 -33.88
N GLU A 120 39.55 29.51 -34.34
CA GLU A 120 39.35 30.78 -35.09
C GLU A 120 38.44 31.86 -34.48
N GLY A 121 39.08 32.89 -33.91
CA GLY A 121 38.46 34.20 -33.66
C GLY A 121 38.32 34.63 -32.20
N HIS A 122 38.51 33.74 -31.23
CA HIS A 122 38.36 34.07 -29.82
C HIS A 122 39.70 34.48 -29.18
N THR A 123 39.77 35.67 -28.60
CA THR A 123 40.91 36.11 -27.78
C THR A 123 40.90 35.34 -26.46
N LEU A 124 41.75 34.31 -26.37
CA LEU A 124 41.93 33.55 -25.14
C LEU A 124 42.43 34.49 -24.04
N HIS A 125 41.58 34.76 -23.05
CA HIS A 125 41.97 35.55 -21.89
C HIS A 125 43.10 34.83 -21.16
N LYS A 126 44.09 35.57 -20.64
CA LYS A 126 45.23 34.98 -19.92
C LYS A 126 44.71 34.13 -18.75
N VAL A 127 44.94 32.81 -18.83
CA VAL A 127 44.59 31.86 -17.78
C VAL A 127 45.74 31.77 -16.78
N ILE A 128 45.41 31.91 -15.50
CA ILE A 128 46.38 31.79 -14.40
C ILE A 128 45.89 30.71 -13.44
N ILE A 129 46.74 29.73 -13.14
CA ILE A 129 46.49 28.71 -12.11
C ILE A 129 47.37 29.05 -10.92
N ARG A 130 46.78 29.16 -9.72
CA ARG A 130 47.51 29.41 -8.47
C ARG A 130 46.89 28.67 -7.29
N PRO A 131 47.58 28.54 -6.15
CA PRO A 131 46.96 28.12 -4.91
C PRO A 131 45.74 29.01 -4.59
N ALA A 132 44.63 28.39 -4.21
CA ALA A 132 43.38 29.07 -3.85
C ALA A 132 43.42 29.54 -2.40
N SER A 133 42.89 30.73 -2.16
CA SER A 133 42.71 31.26 -0.81
C SER A 133 41.41 30.73 -0.19
N TRP A 134 41.34 30.75 1.15
CA TRP A 134 40.11 30.42 1.87
C TRP A 134 38.98 31.38 1.47
N GLY A 135 37.83 30.83 1.06
CA GLY A 135 36.64 31.59 0.69
C GLY A 135 36.48 31.91 -0.80
N GLU A 136 37.41 31.50 -1.67
CA GLU A 136 37.35 31.74 -3.13
C GLU A 136 36.32 30.87 -3.90
N GLY A 137 35.34 30.30 -3.20
CA GLY A 137 34.27 29.48 -3.78
C GLY A 137 34.35 27.98 -3.48
N PRO A 138 33.35 27.20 -3.93
CA PRO A 138 33.33 25.75 -3.75
C PRO A 138 34.43 25.06 -4.58
N VAL A 139 34.95 23.93 -4.08
CA VAL A 139 35.79 23.05 -4.90
C VAL A 139 34.89 22.36 -5.92
N LEU A 140 35.19 22.57 -7.20
CA LEU A 140 34.59 21.91 -8.34
C LEU A 140 35.50 20.77 -8.80
N SER A 141 34.92 19.73 -9.37
CA SER A 141 35.62 18.61 -9.98
C SER A 141 34.80 18.03 -11.14
N GLY A 142 35.46 17.28 -12.01
CA GLY A 142 34.86 16.67 -13.19
C GLY A 142 34.10 17.68 -14.05
N ARG A 143 32.85 17.36 -14.36
CA ARG A 143 32.02 18.14 -15.27
C ARG A 143 31.72 19.58 -14.82
N TYR A 144 31.47 19.82 -13.53
CA TYR A 144 31.18 21.18 -13.05
C TYR A 144 32.38 22.11 -13.23
N LEU A 145 33.56 21.55 -13.06
CA LEU A 145 34.81 22.25 -13.28
C LEU A 145 34.98 22.58 -14.76
N GLU A 146 34.75 21.61 -15.63
CA GLU A 146 34.78 21.75 -17.09
C GLU A 146 33.76 22.79 -17.61
N GLU A 147 32.50 22.74 -17.17
CA GLU A 147 31.45 23.71 -17.51
C GLU A 147 31.78 25.13 -17.03
N SER A 148 32.34 25.27 -15.82
CA SER A 148 32.72 26.58 -15.28
C SER A 148 33.87 27.19 -16.09
N LEU A 149 34.87 26.37 -16.42
CA LEU A 149 36.03 26.78 -17.23
C LEU A 149 35.62 27.10 -18.67
N ALA A 150 34.81 26.26 -19.32
CA ALA A 150 34.35 26.45 -20.70
C ALA A 150 33.53 27.75 -20.84
N ARG A 151 32.61 28.02 -19.90
CA ARG A 151 31.85 29.27 -19.87
C ARG A 151 32.73 30.49 -19.65
N ALA A 152 33.67 30.41 -18.70
CA ALA A 152 34.60 31.49 -18.42
C ALA A 152 35.55 31.81 -19.59
N LEU A 153 35.97 30.78 -20.32
CA LEU A 153 36.87 30.90 -21.47
C LEU A 153 36.14 31.18 -22.79
N GLY A 154 34.81 31.15 -22.78
CA GLY A 154 33.98 31.32 -23.98
C GLY A 154 34.16 30.19 -24.98
N ALA A 155 34.65 29.02 -24.55
CA ALA A 155 34.84 27.86 -25.42
C ALA A 155 33.47 27.28 -25.80
N GLN A 156 33.13 27.36 -27.08
CA GLN A 156 31.87 26.87 -27.63
C GLN A 156 32.13 25.62 -28.48
N GLU A 157 31.22 24.67 -28.38
CA GLU A 157 31.19 23.47 -29.21
C GLU A 157 29.84 23.36 -29.91
N LYS A 158 29.87 22.86 -31.15
CA LYS A 158 28.66 22.58 -31.91
C LYS A 158 28.08 21.26 -31.44
N GLY A 159 26.83 21.28 -30.98
CA GLY A 159 26.08 20.09 -30.56
C GLY A 159 24.70 20.01 -31.21
N THR A 160 24.03 18.89 -31.00
CA THR A 160 22.63 18.67 -31.39
C THR A 160 21.74 18.73 -30.17
N ALA A 161 20.90 19.76 -30.10
CA ALA A 161 19.88 19.90 -29.07
C ALA A 161 18.67 19.02 -29.39
N LEU A 162 18.19 18.27 -28.39
CA LEU A 162 16.89 17.63 -28.41
C LEU A 162 15.86 18.61 -27.84
N VAL A 163 15.02 19.11 -28.75
CA VAL A 163 13.88 19.96 -28.42
C VAL A 163 12.67 19.07 -28.19
N VAL A 164 12.22 19.00 -26.93
CA VAL A 164 11.08 18.17 -26.52
C VAL A 164 9.93 19.10 -26.14
N ASN A 165 8.79 18.94 -26.81
CA ASN A 165 7.61 19.80 -26.64
C ASN A 165 7.88 21.31 -26.83
N GLY A 166 8.91 21.67 -27.61
CA GLY A 166 9.26 23.06 -27.95
C GLY A 166 10.45 23.64 -27.17
N ASP A 167 10.87 23.01 -26.08
CA ASP A 167 12.02 23.46 -25.29
C ASP A 167 13.25 22.60 -25.53
N ILE A 168 14.43 23.21 -25.58
CA ILE A 168 15.70 22.46 -25.51
C ILE A 168 15.78 21.81 -24.13
N LYS A 169 15.77 20.48 -24.08
CA LYS A 169 15.91 19.75 -22.81
C LYS A 169 17.33 19.28 -22.58
N LEU A 170 18.02 18.81 -23.61
CA LEU A 170 19.40 18.36 -23.51
C LEU A 170 20.15 18.52 -24.84
N VAL A 171 21.47 18.53 -24.79
CA VAL A 171 22.36 18.65 -25.95
C VAL A 171 23.33 17.48 -25.96
N VAL A 172 23.51 16.84 -27.12
CA VAL A 172 24.45 15.73 -27.35
C VAL A 172 25.40 16.06 -28.49
N ALA A 173 26.49 15.32 -28.60
CA ALA A 173 27.59 15.64 -29.52
C ALA A 173 27.17 15.70 -31.00
N SER A 174 26.23 14.85 -31.40
CA SER A 174 25.81 14.77 -32.81
C SER A 174 24.37 14.28 -32.94
N ARG A 175 23.82 14.42 -34.14
CA ARG A 175 22.50 13.88 -34.49
C ARG A 175 22.47 12.35 -34.38
N ASP A 176 23.57 11.67 -34.67
CA ASP A 176 23.66 10.22 -34.52
C ASP A 176 23.62 9.81 -33.05
N ALA A 177 24.31 10.54 -32.17
CA ALA A 177 24.20 10.33 -30.73
C ALA A 177 22.77 10.57 -30.22
N ALA A 178 22.07 11.58 -30.78
CA ALA A 178 20.66 11.84 -30.46
C ALA A 178 19.74 10.69 -30.91
N ASN A 179 19.95 10.16 -32.12
CA ASN A 179 19.20 9.01 -32.61
C ASN A 179 19.46 7.77 -31.75
N GLN A 180 20.73 7.48 -31.43
CA GLN A 180 21.12 6.36 -30.57
C GLN A 180 20.44 6.46 -29.20
N LEU A 181 20.41 7.65 -28.60
CA LEU A 181 19.70 7.91 -27.34
C LEU A 181 18.22 7.53 -27.44
N LEU A 182 17.51 8.01 -28.45
CA LEU A 182 16.08 7.76 -28.61
C LEU A 182 15.78 6.29 -28.89
N GLU A 183 16.59 5.62 -29.71
CA GLU A 183 16.44 4.19 -29.99
C GLU A 183 16.74 3.34 -28.75
N THR A 184 17.79 3.65 -27.99
CA THR A 184 18.07 2.95 -26.72
C THR A 184 16.93 3.12 -25.71
N LEU A 185 16.31 4.31 -25.61
CA LEU A 185 15.13 4.50 -24.76
C LEU A 185 13.96 3.62 -25.21
N LYS A 186 13.69 3.55 -26.52
CA LYS A 186 12.65 2.66 -27.07
C LYS A 186 12.94 1.20 -26.77
N GLU A 187 14.17 0.75 -26.98
CA GLU A 187 14.61 -0.63 -26.74
C GLU A 187 14.47 -1.02 -25.26
N GLN A 188 14.87 -0.14 -24.33
CA GLN A 188 14.77 -0.37 -22.88
C GLN A 188 13.33 -0.58 -22.39
N HIS A 189 12.35 0.00 -23.09
CA HIS A 189 10.92 -0.09 -22.74
C HIS A 189 10.10 -0.87 -23.76
N SER A 190 10.76 -1.57 -24.68
CA SER A 190 10.10 -2.38 -25.70
C SER A 190 9.48 -3.63 -25.08
N ILE A 191 8.33 -4.02 -25.62
CA ILE A 191 7.62 -5.25 -25.24
C ILE A 191 7.49 -6.09 -26.51
N PRO A 192 7.70 -7.42 -26.45
CA PRO A 192 7.56 -8.28 -27.62
C PRO A 192 6.21 -8.10 -28.32
N GLY A 193 6.26 -7.81 -29.63
CA GLY A 193 5.07 -7.59 -30.46
C GLY A 193 4.36 -6.24 -30.24
N ALA A 194 4.94 -5.32 -29.46
CA ALA A 194 4.40 -3.99 -29.26
C ALA A 194 4.81 -3.02 -30.37
N ASP A 195 3.90 -2.12 -30.72
CA ASP A 195 4.22 -0.87 -31.39
C ASP A 195 4.80 0.12 -30.36
N VAL A 196 6.05 0.54 -30.56
CA VAL A 196 6.81 1.36 -29.62
C VAL A 196 7.04 2.74 -30.20
N ARG A 197 6.57 3.77 -29.49
CA ARG A 197 6.70 5.16 -29.90
C ARG A 197 7.04 6.08 -28.74
N LEU A 198 7.63 7.23 -29.05
CA LEU A 198 7.79 8.31 -28.09
C LEU A 198 6.46 9.02 -27.91
N VAL A 199 6.15 9.43 -26.68
CA VAL A 199 4.95 10.21 -26.38
C VAL A 199 5.16 11.66 -26.80
N GLU A 200 6.31 12.22 -26.46
CA GLU A 200 6.68 13.59 -26.76
C GLU A 200 7.20 13.72 -28.19
N LYS A 201 6.94 14.87 -28.79
CA LYS A 201 7.53 15.23 -30.08
C LYS A 201 8.95 15.73 -29.85
N VAL A 202 9.93 15.02 -30.42
CA VAL A 202 11.35 15.37 -30.36
C VAL A 202 11.80 15.96 -31.71
N VAL A 203 12.45 17.12 -31.67
CA VAL A 203 13.03 17.80 -32.84
C VAL A 203 14.51 18.08 -32.59
N TYR A 204 15.33 17.93 -33.62
CA TYR A 204 16.76 18.23 -33.54
C TYR A 204 17.06 19.64 -34.00
N LYS A 205 17.88 20.35 -33.23
CA LYS A 205 18.40 21.67 -33.60
C LYS A 205 19.91 21.72 -33.38
N GLU A 206 20.65 22.16 -34.38
CA GLU A 206 22.08 22.45 -34.21
C GLU A 206 22.24 23.71 -33.36
N VAL A 207 23.06 23.62 -32.31
CA VAL A 207 23.30 24.71 -31.37
C VAL A 207 24.78 24.79 -31.02
N TRP A 208 25.26 26.00 -30.73
CA TRP A 208 26.56 26.22 -30.13
C TRP A 208 26.37 26.38 -28.63
N VAL A 209 27.03 25.55 -27.83
CA VAL A 209 26.95 25.56 -26.37
C VAL A 209 28.35 25.50 -25.76
N PRO A 210 28.55 25.93 -24.50
CA PRO A 210 29.82 25.76 -23.83
C PRO A 210 30.32 24.30 -23.83
N ALA A 211 31.62 24.10 -24.02
CA ALA A 211 32.31 22.80 -24.17
C ALA A 211 32.13 21.75 -23.04
N GLY A 212 31.30 22.00 -22.02
CA GLY A 212 30.93 21.04 -20.96
C GLY A 212 29.43 20.75 -20.85
N GLU A 213 28.59 21.40 -21.67
CA GLU A 213 27.13 21.24 -21.65
C GLU A 213 26.65 20.10 -22.58
N ILE A 214 27.53 19.59 -23.45
CA ILE A 214 27.25 18.45 -24.32
C ILE A 214 27.31 17.15 -23.50
N LEU A 215 26.18 16.45 -23.43
CA LEU A 215 26.06 15.18 -22.72
C LEU A 215 26.65 14.02 -23.53
N SER A 216 27.35 13.11 -22.84
CA SER A 216 27.60 11.76 -23.37
C SER A 216 26.30 10.96 -23.49
N LEU A 217 26.29 9.90 -24.31
CA LEU A 217 25.10 9.04 -24.49
C LEU A 217 24.57 8.51 -23.14
N ARG A 218 25.46 8.05 -22.27
CA ARG A 218 25.09 7.54 -20.94
C ARG A 218 24.47 8.62 -20.06
N GLU A 219 25.09 9.80 -19.99
CA GLU A 219 24.55 10.92 -19.22
C GLU A 219 23.21 11.38 -19.79
N ALA A 220 23.05 11.38 -21.11
CA ALA A 220 21.81 11.75 -21.77
C ALA A 220 20.68 10.76 -21.47
N LEU A 221 20.96 9.45 -21.41
CA LEU A 221 20.01 8.42 -20.99
C LEU A 221 19.57 8.63 -19.54
N GLU A 222 20.53 8.85 -18.63
CA GLU A 222 20.23 9.16 -17.23
C GLU A 222 19.42 10.45 -17.10
N PHE A 223 19.78 11.49 -17.85
CA PHE A 223 19.11 12.79 -17.80
C PHE A 223 17.68 12.73 -18.38
N ALA A 224 17.49 12.01 -19.49
CA ALA A 224 16.19 11.79 -20.11
C ALA A 224 15.25 11.01 -19.19
N GLY A 225 15.74 9.94 -18.54
CA GLY A 225 14.96 9.15 -17.60
C GLY A 225 14.63 9.89 -16.29
N ASN A 226 15.48 10.82 -15.86
CA ASN A 226 15.32 11.52 -14.58
C ASN A 226 14.60 12.87 -14.68
N GLY A 227 14.07 13.25 -15.84
CA GLY A 227 13.30 14.50 -15.96
C GLY A 227 14.13 15.76 -16.08
N GLY A 228 15.38 15.64 -16.52
CA GLY A 228 16.28 16.76 -16.68
C GLY A 228 16.71 17.42 -15.37
N ARG A 229 16.29 16.85 -14.24
CA ARG A 229 16.88 17.14 -12.94
C ARG A 229 18.02 16.16 -12.72
N ARG A 230 19.18 16.69 -12.35
CA ARG A 230 20.28 15.85 -11.88
C ARG A 230 19.78 15.07 -10.67
N LEU A 231 20.05 13.76 -10.63
CA LEU A 231 19.79 12.93 -9.45
C LEU A 231 20.66 13.42 -8.31
N GLU A 232 20.21 14.47 -7.64
CA GLU A 232 20.81 14.87 -6.39
C GLU A 232 20.33 13.92 -5.31
N GLN A 233 21.30 13.29 -4.67
CA GLN A 233 21.07 12.33 -3.62
C GLN A 233 21.66 12.86 -2.32
N TYR A 234 21.04 12.49 -1.22
CA TYR A 234 21.49 12.85 0.11
C TYR A 234 21.59 11.61 0.99
N SER A 235 22.78 11.35 1.52
CA SER A 235 22.96 10.31 2.53
C SER A 235 22.67 10.91 3.91
N VAL A 236 21.68 10.34 4.58
CA VAL A 236 21.20 10.77 5.90
C VAL A 236 22.31 10.63 6.93
N ARG A 237 22.56 11.69 7.70
CA ARG A 237 23.58 11.74 8.74
C ARG A 237 22.94 11.60 10.11
N ALA A 238 23.74 11.20 11.09
CA ALA A 238 23.30 11.14 12.48
C ALA A 238 22.80 12.52 12.94
N GLY A 239 21.57 12.57 13.45
CA GLY A 239 20.91 13.79 13.90
C GLY A 239 20.21 14.60 12.81
N ASP A 240 20.21 14.15 11.54
CA ASP A 240 19.35 14.77 10.54
C ASP A 240 17.88 14.42 10.81
N THR A 241 17.01 15.42 10.67
CA THR A 241 15.57 15.20 10.49
C THR A 241 15.18 15.43 9.04
N LEU A 242 14.03 14.88 8.64
CA LEU A 242 13.49 15.08 7.30
C LEU A 242 13.31 16.58 6.97
N TRP A 243 12.85 17.37 7.95
CA TRP A 243 12.70 18.83 7.85
C TRP A 243 14.04 19.55 7.71
N ASP A 244 15.07 19.15 8.46
CA ASP A 244 16.40 19.78 8.37
C ASP A 244 17.07 19.48 7.03
N ILE A 245 16.90 18.27 6.51
CA ILE A 245 17.41 17.88 5.18
C ILE A 245 16.70 18.71 4.11
N ALA A 246 15.36 18.75 4.15
CA ALA A 246 14.52 19.51 3.23
C ALA A 246 14.88 21.01 3.24
N ALA A 247 14.95 21.63 4.42
CA ALA A 247 15.33 23.04 4.58
C ALA A 247 16.76 23.33 4.10
N ARG A 248 17.74 22.47 4.44
CA ARG A 248 19.15 22.60 4.01
C ARG A 248 19.30 22.48 2.50
N LYS A 249 18.44 21.70 1.86
CA LYS A 249 18.42 21.51 0.40
C LYS A 249 17.49 22.47 -0.33
N GLY A 250 16.72 23.28 0.40
CA GLY A 250 15.77 24.22 -0.18
C GLY A 250 14.60 23.53 -0.89
N ILE A 251 14.19 22.36 -0.41
CA ILE A 251 13.14 21.51 -1.02
C ILE A 251 12.01 21.34 -0.01
N PRO A 252 10.73 21.47 -0.40
CA PRO A 252 9.61 21.13 0.49
C PRO A 252 9.70 19.68 0.97
N VAL A 253 9.33 19.44 2.23
CA VAL A 253 9.35 18.08 2.81
C VAL A 253 8.46 17.15 1.99
N GLU A 254 7.32 17.66 1.53
CA GLU A 254 6.37 16.94 0.71
C GLU A 254 7.01 16.51 -0.61
N GLU A 255 7.79 17.38 -1.28
CA GLU A 255 8.49 17.03 -2.52
C GLU A 255 9.58 15.99 -2.28
N LEU A 256 10.30 16.08 -1.15
CA LEU A 256 11.30 15.10 -0.72
C LEU A 256 10.68 13.72 -0.42
N GLN A 257 9.60 13.66 0.35
CA GLN A 257 8.86 12.41 0.61
C GLN A 257 8.31 11.83 -0.67
N ALA A 258 7.84 12.69 -1.55
CA ALA A 258 7.16 12.23 -2.73
C ALA A 258 8.11 11.80 -3.86
N ALA A 259 9.39 12.16 -3.77
CA ALA A 259 10.51 11.56 -4.51
C ALA A 259 10.95 10.20 -3.94
N ASN A 260 10.58 9.88 -2.70
CA ASN A 260 10.95 8.65 -1.99
C ASN A 260 9.70 7.98 -1.39
N PRO A 261 8.85 7.33 -2.20
CA PRO A 261 7.61 6.73 -1.73
C PRO A 261 7.83 5.79 -0.53
N GLY A 262 7.10 6.02 0.56
CA GLY A 262 7.26 5.29 1.82
C GLY A 262 8.21 5.94 2.83
N LEU A 263 8.88 7.05 2.47
CA LEU A 263 9.68 7.84 3.40
C LEU A 263 8.80 8.64 4.35
N THR A 264 8.81 8.26 5.61
CA THR A 264 8.24 9.01 6.74
C THR A 264 9.34 9.42 7.73
N PRO A 265 9.10 10.45 8.57
CA PRO A 265 10.05 10.83 9.63
C PRO A 265 10.49 9.67 10.52
N GLU A 266 9.61 8.70 10.77
CA GLU A 266 9.84 7.54 11.63
C GLU A 266 10.65 6.43 10.94
N THR A 267 10.66 6.42 9.60
CA THR A 267 11.38 5.42 8.79
C THR A 267 12.77 5.90 8.35
N LEU A 268 13.12 7.16 8.64
CA LEU A 268 14.39 7.77 8.26
C LEU A 268 15.55 7.11 9.03
N GLN A 269 16.51 6.53 8.31
CA GLN A 269 17.67 5.84 8.90
C GLN A 269 18.98 6.53 8.56
N VAL A 270 19.93 6.56 9.50
CA VAL A 270 21.29 7.06 9.24
C VAL A 270 21.95 6.19 8.17
N GLY A 271 22.54 6.83 7.16
CA GLY A 271 23.14 6.19 6.00
C GLY A 271 22.17 5.97 4.82
N GLN A 272 20.85 6.11 5.04
CA GLN A 272 19.86 5.99 3.97
C GLN A 272 20.10 7.04 2.88
N VAL A 273 19.99 6.65 1.61
CA VAL A 273 20.17 7.55 0.47
C VAL A 273 18.80 8.03 0.00
N LEU A 274 18.55 9.34 0.12
CA LEU A 274 17.31 10.00 -0.30
C LEU A 274 17.47 10.64 -1.68
N LYS A 275 16.46 10.50 -2.54
CA LYS A 275 16.31 11.25 -3.79
C LYS A 275 15.78 12.65 -3.49
N LEU A 276 16.46 13.69 -3.91
CA LEU A 276 16.07 15.06 -3.54
C LEU A 276 14.96 15.64 -4.42
N SER A 277 14.68 15.07 -5.58
CA SER A 277 13.61 15.56 -6.45
C SER A 277 12.81 14.43 -7.10
N ARG A 278 11.53 14.68 -7.33
CA ARG A 278 10.70 13.82 -8.19
C ARG A 278 11.22 13.92 -9.61
N THR A 279 11.56 12.78 -10.19
CA THR A 279 12.02 12.66 -11.56
C THR A 279 10.84 12.25 -12.43
N GLU A 280 10.23 13.20 -13.13
CA GLU A 280 9.29 12.90 -14.22
C GLU A 280 10.09 12.81 -15.53
N PRO A 281 10.18 11.65 -16.19
CA PRO A 281 11.03 11.49 -17.38
C PRO A 281 10.75 12.56 -18.45
N LEU A 282 11.81 13.10 -19.06
CA LEU A 282 11.70 14.11 -20.12
C LEU A 282 11.10 13.52 -21.39
N ILE A 283 11.38 12.25 -21.63
CA ILE A 283 11.00 11.51 -22.82
C ILE A 283 10.38 10.21 -22.32
N ASN A 284 9.11 10.03 -22.63
CA ASN A 284 8.34 8.86 -22.29
C ASN A 284 8.18 7.96 -23.52
N VAL A 285 8.30 6.66 -23.27
CA VAL A 285 8.12 5.61 -24.27
C VAL A 285 6.79 4.92 -24.02
N LEU A 286 5.94 4.90 -25.04
CA LEU A 286 4.67 4.20 -25.04
C LEU A 286 4.79 2.95 -25.91
N ALA A 287 4.68 1.79 -25.28
CA ALA A 287 4.59 0.49 -25.95
C ALA A 287 3.13 0.02 -25.94
N THR A 288 2.55 -0.19 -27.12
CA THR A 288 1.16 -0.66 -27.28
C THR A 288 1.16 -2.05 -27.92
N VAL A 289 0.56 -3.04 -27.26
CA VAL A 289 0.49 -4.41 -27.76
C VAL A 289 -0.93 -4.93 -27.75
N VAL A 290 -1.30 -5.65 -28.81
CA VAL A 290 -2.55 -6.41 -28.85
C VAL A 290 -2.24 -7.84 -28.41
N ARG A 291 -2.88 -8.29 -27.35
CA ARG A 291 -2.64 -9.61 -26.76
C ARG A 291 -3.96 -10.35 -26.60
N THR A 292 -3.99 -11.59 -27.07
CA THR A 292 -5.13 -12.50 -26.90
C THR A 292 -4.82 -13.51 -25.83
N GLU A 293 -5.72 -13.66 -24.86
CA GLU A 293 -5.58 -14.61 -23.75
C GLU A 293 -6.88 -15.39 -23.54
N LYS A 294 -6.75 -16.67 -23.16
CA LYS A 294 -7.89 -17.49 -22.75
C LYS A 294 -8.10 -17.36 -21.25
N ARG A 295 -9.34 -17.13 -20.85
CA ARG A 295 -9.77 -16.98 -19.46
C ARG A 295 -10.93 -17.93 -19.16
N GLU A 296 -10.97 -18.44 -17.94
CA GLU A 296 -12.10 -19.23 -17.46
C GLU A 296 -13.30 -18.34 -17.13
N LEU A 297 -14.48 -18.77 -17.55
CA LEU A 297 -15.77 -18.20 -17.15
C LEU A 297 -16.33 -19.01 -15.98
N PRO A 298 -16.60 -18.39 -14.82
CA PRO A 298 -17.16 -19.11 -13.68
C PRO A 298 -18.55 -19.65 -14.02
N PHE A 299 -18.87 -20.83 -13.50
CA PHE A 299 -20.22 -21.38 -13.58
C PHE A 299 -21.02 -21.03 -12.31
N ILE A 300 -22.33 -20.96 -12.46
CA ILE A 300 -23.26 -20.72 -11.35
C ILE A 300 -23.76 -22.03 -10.72
N GLU A 301 -24.19 -21.98 -9.46
CA GLU A 301 -24.91 -23.08 -8.81
C GLU A 301 -26.42 -22.84 -8.85
N GLU A 302 -27.17 -23.76 -9.45
CA GLU A 302 -28.64 -23.74 -9.52
C GLU A 302 -29.22 -24.75 -8.52
N ARG A 303 -30.17 -24.30 -7.67
CA ARG A 303 -30.80 -25.15 -6.67
C ARG A 303 -32.22 -25.55 -7.09
N ARG A 304 -32.43 -26.84 -7.32
CA ARG A 304 -33.72 -27.40 -7.72
C ARG A 304 -34.37 -28.12 -6.54
N ARG A 305 -35.60 -27.74 -6.17
CA ARG A 305 -36.31 -28.44 -5.09
C ARG A 305 -36.76 -29.82 -5.58
N ASP A 306 -36.49 -30.86 -4.80
CA ASP A 306 -37.03 -32.22 -5.01
C ASP A 306 -37.95 -32.58 -3.84
N SER A 307 -39.23 -32.86 -4.15
CA SER A 307 -40.25 -33.21 -3.17
C SER A 307 -40.16 -34.65 -2.68
N ARG A 308 -39.31 -35.49 -3.28
CA ARG A 308 -39.03 -36.86 -2.81
C ARG A 308 -37.96 -36.87 -1.71
N MET A 309 -37.05 -35.90 -1.75
CA MET A 309 -35.93 -35.77 -0.82
C MET A 309 -36.32 -34.99 0.44
N LEU A 310 -35.80 -35.42 1.58
CA LEU A 310 -36.05 -34.77 2.87
C LEU A 310 -35.40 -33.41 2.95
N ARG A 311 -36.07 -32.45 3.58
CA ARG A 311 -35.50 -31.13 3.84
C ARG A 311 -34.15 -31.26 4.54
N GLY A 312 -33.13 -30.57 4.01
CA GLY A 312 -31.75 -30.66 4.47
C GLY A 312 -30.87 -31.62 3.65
N GLN A 313 -31.46 -32.59 2.94
CA GLN A 313 -30.72 -33.43 2.00
C GLN A 313 -30.37 -32.64 0.74
N GLN A 314 -29.18 -32.89 0.20
CA GLN A 314 -28.71 -32.33 -1.05
C GLN A 314 -28.11 -33.41 -1.92
N ARG A 315 -28.28 -33.29 -3.24
CA ARG A 315 -27.66 -34.17 -4.22
C ARG A 315 -27.28 -33.38 -5.45
N VAL A 316 -26.01 -33.48 -5.87
CA VAL A 316 -25.58 -32.90 -7.14
C VAL A 316 -26.21 -33.69 -8.28
N VAL A 317 -27.06 -33.04 -9.07
CA VAL A 317 -27.71 -33.62 -10.25
C VAL A 317 -26.81 -33.46 -11.48
N GLN A 318 -26.12 -32.32 -11.56
CA GLN A 318 -25.19 -32.01 -12.64
C GLN A 318 -23.97 -31.32 -12.04
N ALA A 319 -22.77 -31.82 -12.36
CA ALA A 319 -21.53 -31.14 -12.02
C ALA A 319 -21.39 -29.85 -12.86
N GLY A 320 -20.96 -28.77 -12.22
CA GLY A 320 -20.63 -27.55 -12.94
C GLY A 320 -19.31 -27.69 -13.71
N LYS A 321 -19.21 -27.03 -14.85
CA LYS A 321 -17.96 -26.92 -15.61
C LYS A 321 -17.73 -25.43 -15.95
N PRO A 322 -16.56 -24.86 -15.63
CA PRO A 322 -16.21 -23.52 -16.10
C PRO A 322 -16.28 -23.44 -17.62
N GLY A 323 -16.72 -22.29 -18.12
CA GLY A 323 -16.60 -21.97 -19.53
C GLY A 323 -15.20 -21.46 -19.84
N VAL A 324 -14.92 -21.22 -21.11
CA VAL A 324 -13.69 -20.59 -21.56
C VAL A 324 -14.05 -19.49 -22.52
N GLU A 325 -13.55 -18.29 -22.27
CA GLU A 325 -13.58 -17.18 -23.23
C GLU A 325 -12.17 -16.83 -23.66
N GLU A 326 -12.06 -16.37 -24.89
CA GLU A 326 -10.87 -15.74 -25.43
C GLU A 326 -11.10 -14.23 -25.46
N VAL A 327 -10.19 -13.48 -24.84
CA VAL A 327 -10.29 -12.03 -24.72
C VAL A 327 -9.07 -11.41 -25.37
N THR A 328 -9.32 -10.48 -26.29
CA THR A 328 -8.28 -9.70 -26.94
C THR A 328 -8.20 -8.33 -26.29
N TYR A 329 -7.02 -8.02 -25.74
CA TYR A 329 -6.72 -6.78 -25.04
C TYR A 329 -5.82 -5.89 -25.90
N ARG A 330 -6.05 -4.58 -25.84
CA ARG A 330 -5.06 -3.57 -26.20
C ARG A 330 -4.43 -3.06 -24.91
N LEU A 331 -3.19 -3.43 -24.68
CA LEU A 331 -2.41 -3.06 -23.50
C LEU A 331 -1.49 -1.90 -23.88
N ALA A 332 -1.47 -0.84 -23.07
CA ALA A 332 -0.55 0.27 -23.25
C ALA A 332 0.35 0.42 -22.01
N TYR A 333 1.65 0.46 -22.25
CA TYR A 333 2.68 0.56 -21.23
C TYR A 333 3.46 1.87 -21.40
N LEU A 334 3.49 2.70 -20.37
CA LEU A 334 4.27 3.92 -20.32
C LEU A 334 5.55 3.66 -19.50
N ASN A 335 6.72 3.74 -20.15
CA ASN A 335 8.02 3.40 -19.58
C ASN A 335 8.01 2.03 -18.85
N GLY A 336 7.36 1.03 -19.45
CA GLY A 336 7.22 -0.32 -18.90
C GLY A 336 6.10 -0.51 -17.86
N ARG A 337 5.39 0.54 -17.45
CA ARG A 337 4.25 0.42 -16.53
C ARG A 337 2.93 0.36 -17.29
N LEU A 338 2.09 -0.63 -17.01
CA LEU A 338 0.74 -0.72 -17.59
C LEU A 338 -0.11 0.50 -17.18
N VAL A 339 -0.52 1.31 -18.15
CA VAL A 339 -1.35 2.51 -17.95
C VAL A 339 -2.74 2.39 -18.55
N ASN A 340 -2.93 1.49 -19.52
CA ASN A 340 -4.23 1.22 -20.11
C ASN A 340 -4.42 -0.27 -20.42
N ASN A 341 -5.62 -0.78 -20.17
CA ASN A 341 -6.05 -2.14 -20.48
C ASN A 341 -7.46 -2.11 -21.07
N GLU A 342 -7.54 -2.04 -22.40
CA GLU A 342 -8.80 -1.95 -23.14
C GLU A 342 -9.16 -3.33 -23.70
N VAL A 343 -10.40 -3.77 -23.47
CA VAL A 343 -10.91 -5.00 -24.08
C VAL A 343 -11.43 -4.68 -25.48
N LEU A 344 -10.83 -5.27 -26.51
CA LEU A 344 -11.26 -5.08 -27.90
C LEU A 344 -12.35 -6.07 -28.31
N GLU A 345 -12.17 -7.32 -27.93
CA GLU A 345 -13.06 -8.41 -28.34
C GLU A 345 -13.17 -9.46 -27.24
N ARG A 346 -14.36 -10.05 -27.11
CA ARG A 346 -14.61 -11.24 -26.28
C ARG A 346 -15.29 -12.29 -27.12
N LYS A 347 -14.74 -13.50 -27.10
CA LYS A 347 -15.29 -14.66 -27.80
C LYS A 347 -15.42 -15.82 -26.83
N VAL A 348 -16.65 -16.24 -26.55
CA VAL A 348 -16.89 -17.44 -25.74
C VAL A 348 -16.55 -18.67 -26.60
N LEU A 349 -15.55 -19.44 -26.18
CA LEU A 349 -15.12 -20.67 -26.85
C LEU A 349 -15.88 -21.88 -26.30
N GLU A 350 -16.15 -21.89 -24.99
CA GLU A 350 -16.95 -22.91 -24.32
C GLU A 350 -17.88 -22.25 -23.30
N GLU A 351 -19.18 -22.53 -23.37
CA GLU A 351 -20.18 -22.00 -22.42
C GLU A 351 -20.03 -22.65 -21.03
N PRO A 352 -20.10 -21.87 -19.93
CA PRO A 352 -20.10 -22.44 -18.59
C PRO A 352 -21.34 -23.31 -18.37
N ARG A 353 -21.13 -24.52 -17.83
CA ARG A 353 -22.23 -25.41 -17.45
C ARG A 353 -22.55 -25.23 -15.97
N PRO A 354 -23.80 -24.89 -15.60
CA PRO A 354 -24.16 -24.67 -14.20
C PRO A 354 -24.05 -25.98 -13.40
N ARG A 355 -23.71 -25.84 -12.12
CA ARG A 355 -23.81 -26.94 -11.16
C ARG A 355 -25.24 -27.01 -10.64
N VAL A 356 -25.96 -28.08 -10.94
CA VAL A 356 -27.35 -28.25 -10.47
C VAL A 356 -27.35 -29.10 -9.22
N VAL A 357 -27.87 -28.56 -8.12
CA VAL A 357 -28.03 -29.25 -6.84
C VAL A 357 -29.51 -29.43 -6.54
N ALA A 358 -29.96 -30.69 -6.48
CA ALA A 358 -31.27 -31.02 -5.94
C ALA A 358 -31.26 -30.84 -4.42
N VAL A 359 -32.17 -30.04 -3.89
CA VAL A 359 -32.37 -29.81 -2.46
C VAL A 359 -33.71 -30.39 -2.02
N GLY A 360 -33.70 -31.17 -0.94
CA GLY A 360 -34.91 -31.78 -0.45
C GLY A 360 -35.90 -30.75 0.08
N SER A 361 -37.18 -30.97 -0.23
CA SER A 361 -38.29 -30.14 0.20
C SER A 361 -39.37 -30.90 0.96
N ARG A 362 -39.23 -32.23 1.08
CA ARG A 362 -40.13 -33.09 1.84
C ARG A 362 -39.90 -32.91 3.34
N VAL A 363 -40.95 -32.52 4.06
CA VAL A 363 -40.94 -32.49 5.51
C VAL A 363 -41.45 -33.83 6.02
N LEU A 364 -40.71 -34.47 6.93
CA LEU A 364 -41.26 -35.58 7.71
C LEU A 364 -42.01 -34.99 8.89
N LEU A 365 -43.28 -35.39 9.03
CA LEU A 365 -43.96 -35.36 10.32
C LEU A 365 -43.31 -36.42 11.19
N ALA A 366 -42.16 -36.10 11.78
CA ALA A 366 -41.58 -36.94 12.80
C ALA A 366 -42.46 -36.82 14.05
N SER A 367 -43.38 -37.77 14.25
CA SER A 367 -43.94 -38.00 15.57
C SER A 367 -42.77 -38.36 16.47
N ARG A 368 -42.39 -37.43 17.37
CA ARG A 368 -41.34 -37.67 18.36
C ARG A 368 -41.78 -38.68 19.44
N SER A 369 -42.94 -39.33 19.27
CA SER A 369 -43.52 -40.31 20.19
C SER A 369 -43.67 -41.73 19.61
N GLY A 370 -43.01 -42.06 18.48
CA GLY A 370 -42.81 -43.45 18.08
C GLY A 370 -44.04 -44.20 17.53
N ALA A 371 -45.12 -43.50 17.15
CA ALA A 371 -46.29 -44.12 16.53
C ALA A 371 -46.53 -43.58 15.10
N SER A 372 -46.43 -44.47 14.12
CA SER A 372 -47.00 -44.50 12.74
C SER A 372 -47.02 -43.26 11.83
N GLY A 373 -46.58 -42.07 12.24
CA GLY A 373 -46.71 -40.86 11.42
C GLY A 373 -48.15 -40.34 11.28
N SER A 374 -49.08 -40.84 12.09
CA SER A 374 -50.46 -40.35 12.19
C SER A 374 -50.65 -39.44 13.41
N LEU A 375 -51.35 -38.33 13.20
CA LEU A 375 -51.83 -37.44 14.24
C LEU A 375 -52.81 -38.19 15.16
N ALA A 376 -52.83 -37.89 16.45
CA ALA A 376 -53.89 -38.37 17.33
C ALA A 376 -55.22 -37.68 17.00
N TRP A 377 -56.31 -38.42 17.14
CA TRP A 377 -57.66 -37.84 17.10
C TRP A 377 -57.79 -36.71 18.13
N PRO A 378 -58.16 -35.49 17.70
CA PRO A 378 -58.18 -34.32 18.57
C PRO A 378 -59.41 -34.28 19.49
N THR A 379 -60.46 -35.04 19.17
CA THR A 379 -61.62 -35.31 20.02
C THR A 379 -62.22 -36.66 19.61
N VAL A 380 -63.02 -37.26 20.48
CA VAL A 380 -63.81 -38.45 20.13
C VAL A 380 -65.03 -38.01 19.32
N GLY A 381 -65.21 -38.58 18.12
CA GLY A 381 -66.29 -38.24 17.21
C GLY A 381 -66.07 -38.78 15.81
N ALA A 382 -67.09 -38.69 14.95
CA ALA A 382 -66.99 -38.99 13.53
C ALA A 382 -66.78 -37.71 12.72
N ILE A 383 -66.13 -37.81 11.56
CA ILE A 383 -66.07 -36.69 10.60
C ILE A 383 -67.48 -36.52 10.02
N GLY A 384 -68.20 -35.52 10.50
CA GLY A 384 -69.52 -35.15 9.96
C GLY A 384 -69.40 -34.36 8.67
N SER A 385 -68.27 -33.67 8.46
CA SER A 385 -68.05 -32.84 7.29
C SER A 385 -66.57 -32.88 6.85
N PRO A 386 -66.24 -33.41 5.65
CA PRO A 386 -64.87 -33.57 5.17
C PRO A 386 -64.22 -32.28 4.61
N TYR A 387 -62.90 -32.29 4.47
CA TYR A 387 -62.14 -31.25 3.76
C TYR A 387 -62.54 -31.15 2.29
N GLY A 388 -62.56 -29.93 1.73
CA GLY A 388 -62.70 -29.71 0.29
C GLY A 388 -63.64 -28.56 -0.11
N PRO A 389 -63.77 -28.29 -1.42
CA PRO A 389 -64.60 -27.19 -1.94
C PRO A 389 -66.10 -27.41 -1.66
N ARG A 390 -66.78 -26.36 -1.17
CA ARG A 390 -68.23 -26.33 -0.91
C ARG A 390 -68.80 -24.96 -1.21
N TRP A 391 -69.85 -24.92 -2.02
CA TRP A 391 -70.57 -23.68 -2.38
C TRP A 391 -69.64 -22.54 -2.79
N GLY A 392 -68.59 -22.85 -3.56
CA GLY A 392 -67.59 -21.89 -4.04
C GLY A 392 -66.51 -21.47 -3.02
N ARG A 393 -66.46 -22.07 -1.81
CA ARG A 393 -65.45 -21.81 -0.79
C ARG A 393 -64.76 -23.10 -0.31
N LEU A 394 -63.48 -23.04 0.02
CA LEU A 394 -62.75 -24.19 0.55
C LEU A 394 -63.08 -24.42 2.03
N HIS A 395 -63.57 -25.60 2.37
CA HIS A 395 -63.55 -26.08 3.75
C HIS A 395 -62.15 -26.57 4.07
N ALA A 396 -61.37 -25.75 4.80
CA ALA A 396 -59.93 -25.92 5.01
C ALA A 396 -59.56 -26.94 6.11
N GLY A 397 -60.55 -27.68 6.62
CA GLY A 397 -60.39 -28.71 7.64
C GLY A 397 -61.47 -29.78 7.57
N VAL A 398 -61.59 -30.55 8.64
CA VAL A 398 -62.70 -31.48 8.88
C VAL A 398 -63.50 -31.04 10.09
N ASP A 399 -64.81 -31.24 10.06
CA ASP A 399 -65.67 -31.05 11.22
C ASP A 399 -65.93 -32.41 11.88
N ILE A 400 -65.46 -32.54 13.12
CA ILE A 400 -65.61 -33.74 13.92
C ILE A 400 -66.81 -33.52 14.85
N THR A 401 -67.84 -34.34 14.68
CA THR A 401 -69.07 -34.28 15.47
C THR A 401 -68.77 -34.68 16.91
N ALA A 402 -68.99 -33.76 17.84
CA ALA A 402 -68.79 -33.98 19.27
C ALA A 402 -69.73 -33.09 20.08
N GLY A 403 -70.20 -33.60 21.22
CA GLY A 403 -71.08 -32.83 22.10
C GLY A 403 -70.40 -31.59 22.67
N SER A 404 -71.19 -30.55 22.98
CA SER A 404 -70.68 -29.35 23.64
C SER A 404 -69.97 -29.71 24.95
N GLY A 405 -68.79 -29.12 25.18
CA GLY A 405 -67.97 -29.37 26.37
C GLY A 405 -67.01 -30.57 26.25
N ALA A 406 -67.12 -31.39 25.20
CA ALA A 406 -66.22 -32.52 24.96
C ALA A 406 -64.74 -32.07 24.92
N PRO A 407 -63.79 -32.87 25.42
CA PRO A 407 -62.39 -32.48 25.50
C PRO A 407 -61.72 -32.43 24.13
N VAL A 408 -61.07 -31.30 23.82
CA VAL A 408 -60.24 -31.13 22.63
C VAL A 408 -58.77 -31.23 23.02
N ARG A 409 -58.03 -32.13 22.40
CA ARG A 409 -56.65 -32.51 22.74
C ARG A 409 -55.69 -32.26 21.59
N SER A 410 -54.42 -32.01 21.90
CA SER A 410 -53.37 -31.79 20.91
C SER A 410 -53.11 -33.06 20.12
N ALA A 411 -53.22 -32.98 18.80
CA ALA A 411 -53.03 -34.10 17.89
C ALA A 411 -51.57 -34.60 17.87
N GLU A 412 -50.60 -33.74 18.19
CA GLU A 412 -49.18 -34.06 18.38
C GLU A 412 -48.53 -33.07 19.35
N ALA A 413 -47.33 -33.38 19.86
CA ALA A 413 -46.55 -32.48 20.69
C ALA A 413 -46.12 -31.22 19.91
N GLY A 414 -46.10 -30.05 20.55
CA GLY A 414 -45.78 -28.80 19.88
C GLY A 414 -45.78 -27.59 20.79
N ARG A 415 -45.79 -26.39 20.19
CA ARG A 415 -45.89 -25.11 20.88
C ARG A 415 -47.15 -24.38 20.42
N VAL A 416 -47.98 -23.95 21.35
CA VAL A 416 -49.15 -23.12 21.06
C VAL A 416 -48.67 -21.78 20.49
N ILE A 417 -49.07 -21.47 19.26
CA ILE A 417 -48.71 -20.22 18.57
C ILE A 417 -49.89 -19.25 18.46
N ARG A 418 -51.12 -19.70 18.72
CA ARG A 418 -52.32 -18.88 18.83
C ARG A 418 -53.30 -19.52 19.80
N ALA A 419 -53.95 -18.71 20.63
CA ALA A 419 -55.01 -19.12 21.54
C ALA A 419 -55.91 -17.91 21.81
N GLY A 420 -57.13 -17.92 21.29
CA GLY A 420 -58.08 -16.80 21.44
C GLY A 420 -59.14 -16.76 20.35
N TRP A 421 -59.88 -15.65 20.26
CA TRP A 421 -60.89 -15.43 19.24
C TRP A 421 -60.26 -15.13 17.87
N ASN A 422 -60.75 -15.76 16.79
CA ASN A 422 -60.23 -15.56 15.43
C ASN A 422 -61.34 -15.57 14.35
N GLY A 423 -62.15 -14.50 14.33
CA GLY A 423 -63.16 -14.29 13.29
C GLY A 423 -64.16 -15.45 13.20
N GLY A 424 -64.39 -15.96 11.99
CA GLY A 424 -65.30 -17.07 11.73
C GLY A 424 -64.96 -18.37 12.47
N TYR A 425 -63.72 -18.58 12.90
CA TYR A 425 -63.31 -19.75 13.68
C TYR A 425 -63.74 -19.70 15.14
N GLY A 426 -64.25 -18.56 15.64
CA GLY A 426 -64.60 -18.40 17.05
C GLY A 426 -63.38 -18.51 17.95
N LEU A 427 -63.53 -19.14 19.12
CA LEU A 427 -62.39 -19.47 19.98
C LEU A 427 -61.58 -20.60 19.35
N MET A 428 -60.28 -20.37 19.23
CA MET A 428 -59.40 -21.22 18.43
C MET A 428 -58.02 -21.34 19.06
N VAL A 429 -57.39 -22.50 18.86
CA VAL A 429 -56.00 -22.78 19.21
C VAL A 429 -55.25 -23.23 17.96
N ASP A 430 -54.04 -22.69 17.73
CA ASP A 430 -53.08 -23.23 16.74
C ASP A 430 -51.85 -23.76 17.48
N VAL A 431 -51.42 -24.99 17.14
CA VAL A 431 -50.22 -25.63 17.70
C VAL A 431 -49.21 -25.85 16.58
N TYR A 432 -48.00 -25.30 16.74
CA TYR A 432 -46.87 -25.51 15.84
C TYR A 432 -46.05 -26.72 16.27
N HIS A 433 -45.89 -27.69 15.37
CA HIS A 433 -45.21 -28.96 15.67
C HIS A 433 -43.74 -28.98 15.20
N GLY A 434 -43.29 -27.95 14.47
CA GLY A 434 -41.99 -27.93 13.81
C GLY A 434 -42.11 -28.02 12.29
N ASP A 435 -41.02 -27.68 11.59
CA ASP A 435 -40.87 -27.81 10.12
C ASP A 435 -42.04 -27.31 9.26
N GLY A 436 -42.71 -26.24 9.71
CA GLY A 436 -43.82 -25.63 8.97
C GLY A 436 -45.17 -26.32 9.16
N VAL A 437 -45.30 -27.27 10.08
CA VAL A 437 -46.55 -27.96 10.41
C VAL A 437 -47.29 -27.25 11.54
N VAL A 438 -48.57 -26.93 11.32
CA VAL A 438 -49.48 -26.38 12.33
C VAL A 438 -50.79 -27.18 12.33
N THR A 439 -51.32 -27.50 13.51
CA THR A 439 -52.70 -27.97 13.65
C THR A 439 -53.56 -26.88 14.26
N ARG A 440 -54.81 -26.77 13.79
CA ARG A 440 -55.80 -25.79 14.25
C ARG A 440 -57.01 -26.48 14.85
N TYR A 441 -57.50 -25.94 15.95
CA TYR A 441 -58.65 -26.42 16.71
C TYR A 441 -59.60 -25.24 16.92
N ALA A 442 -60.75 -25.23 16.25
CA ALA A 442 -61.67 -24.08 16.22
C ALA A 442 -63.06 -24.40 16.79
N HIS A 443 -63.91 -23.37 16.85
CA HIS A 443 -65.26 -23.40 17.43
C HIS A 443 -65.31 -23.84 18.90
N LEU A 444 -64.23 -23.60 19.65
CA LEU A 444 -64.12 -24.02 21.05
C LEU A 444 -65.12 -23.24 21.93
N SER A 445 -65.62 -23.86 22.99
CA SER A 445 -66.38 -23.17 24.05
C SER A 445 -65.45 -22.58 25.11
N ARG A 446 -64.29 -23.20 25.29
CA ARG A 446 -63.27 -22.78 26.26
C ARG A 446 -61.88 -23.18 25.77
N ILE A 447 -60.90 -22.32 26.06
CA ILE A 447 -59.48 -22.58 25.84
C ILE A 447 -58.81 -22.82 27.20
N GLU A 448 -58.02 -23.88 27.32
CA GLU A 448 -57.35 -24.32 28.55
C GLU A 448 -55.82 -24.15 28.46
N VAL A 449 -55.32 -23.51 27.40
CA VAL A 449 -53.89 -23.27 27.13
C VAL A 449 -53.61 -21.82 26.74
N ARG A 450 -52.35 -21.40 26.81
CA ARG A 450 -51.91 -20.04 26.44
C ARG A 450 -50.86 -20.04 25.33
N VAL A 451 -50.78 -18.94 24.59
CA VAL A 451 -49.73 -18.73 23.58
C VAL A 451 -48.34 -18.91 24.19
N GLY A 452 -47.47 -19.61 23.48
CA GLY A 452 -46.10 -19.92 23.90
C GLY A 452 -45.96 -21.22 24.70
N GLN A 453 -47.06 -21.78 25.23
CA GLN A 453 -47.06 -23.03 25.99
C GLN A 453 -46.61 -24.21 25.13
N ARG A 454 -45.73 -25.06 25.66
CA ARG A 454 -45.45 -26.38 25.08
C ARG A 454 -46.54 -27.35 25.49
N VAL A 455 -47.02 -28.15 24.55
CA VAL A 455 -48.04 -29.16 24.77
C VAL A 455 -47.56 -30.51 24.28
N GLU A 456 -47.94 -31.57 24.98
CA GLU A 456 -47.70 -32.95 24.58
C GLU A 456 -48.85 -33.48 23.72
N ARG A 457 -48.59 -34.56 22.98
CA ARG A 457 -49.64 -35.27 22.24
C ARG A 457 -50.70 -35.77 23.22
N GLY A 458 -51.97 -35.52 22.92
CA GLY A 458 -53.11 -35.86 23.77
C GLY A 458 -53.37 -34.86 24.92
N GLN A 459 -52.53 -33.84 25.12
CA GLN A 459 -52.77 -32.84 26.16
C GLN A 459 -54.04 -32.03 25.86
N LEU A 460 -54.84 -31.74 26.89
CA LEU A 460 -56.05 -30.93 26.77
C LEU A 460 -55.71 -29.50 26.32
N LEU A 461 -56.34 -29.05 25.23
CA LEU A 461 -56.21 -27.70 24.67
C LEU A 461 -57.43 -26.83 24.98
N GLY A 462 -58.61 -27.44 25.03
CA GLY A 462 -59.87 -26.73 25.15
C GLY A 462 -61.06 -27.67 25.16
N ARG A 463 -62.24 -27.10 24.95
CA ARG A 463 -63.50 -27.83 24.92
C ARG A 463 -64.29 -27.50 23.67
N VAL A 464 -64.96 -28.50 23.11
CA VAL A 464 -65.86 -28.34 21.96
C VAL A 464 -66.95 -27.33 22.30
N GLY A 465 -67.27 -26.47 21.35
CA GLY A 465 -68.30 -25.45 21.50
C GLY A 465 -69.04 -25.21 20.20
N SER A 466 -69.67 -24.05 20.15
CA SER A 466 -70.40 -23.57 18.97
C SER A 466 -70.14 -22.07 18.79
N THR A 467 -68.88 -21.65 18.95
CA THR A 467 -68.47 -20.23 18.80
C THR A 467 -68.04 -19.93 17.37
N GLY A 468 -68.17 -18.67 16.94
CA GLY A 468 -67.86 -18.28 15.56
C GLY A 468 -68.99 -18.64 14.58
N ASN A 469 -68.63 -18.95 13.34
CA ASN A 469 -69.57 -19.30 12.28
C ASN A 469 -69.80 -20.82 12.27
N THR A 470 -70.85 -21.27 12.94
CA THR A 470 -71.17 -22.69 13.11
C THR A 470 -72.69 -22.88 13.22
N THR A 471 -73.19 -24.02 12.75
CA THR A 471 -74.61 -24.41 12.81
C THR A 471 -74.94 -25.29 14.02
N GLY A 472 -73.94 -25.69 14.82
CA GLY A 472 -74.12 -26.49 16.02
C GLY A 472 -72.80 -27.01 16.59
N PRO A 473 -72.80 -27.65 17.78
CA PRO A 473 -71.57 -28.08 18.42
C PRO A 473 -70.75 -29.10 17.60
N HIS A 474 -69.50 -28.76 17.28
CA HIS A 474 -68.52 -29.64 16.63
C HIS A 474 -67.10 -29.08 16.81
N LEU A 475 -66.08 -29.89 16.54
CA LEU A 475 -64.70 -29.42 16.42
C LEU A 475 -64.33 -29.25 14.95
N HIS A 476 -64.00 -28.02 14.55
CA HIS A 476 -63.34 -27.79 13.26
C HIS A 476 -61.83 -27.94 13.42
N PHE A 477 -61.25 -28.91 12.72
CA PHE A 477 -59.84 -29.29 12.81
C PHE A 477 -59.13 -29.11 11.46
N GLU A 478 -58.04 -28.35 11.43
CA GLU A 478 -57.23 -28.15 10.22
C GLU A 478 -55.78 -28.62 10.43
N VAL A 479 -55.15 -29.08 9.35
CA VAL A 479 -53.71 -29.35 9.27
C VAL A 479 -53.12 -28.41 8.22
N TRP A 480 -52.06 -27.69 8.59
CA TRP A 480 -51.36 -26.74 7.73
C TRP A 480 -49.93 -27.17 7.55
N ILE A 481 -49.46 -27.21 6.30
CA ILE A 481 -48.07 -27.52 5.96
C ILE A 481 -47.51 -26.36 5.12
N ASN A 482 -46.47 -25.70 5.63
CA ASN A 482 -45.83 -24.55 4.99
C ASN A 482 -46.83 -23.44 4.60
N GLY A 483 -47.81 -23.19 5.47
CA GLY A 483 -48.80 -22.11 5.29
C GLY A 483 -49.95 -22.45 4.35
N ARG A 484 -50.13 -23.70 3.93
CA ARG A 484 -51.30 -24.15 3.15
C ARG A 484 -52.11 -25.20 3.94
N PRO A 485 -53.45 -25.09 3.99
CA PRO A 485 -54.28 -26.14 4.57
C PRO A 485 -54.23 -27.38 3.67
N VAL A 486 -54.19 -28.55 4.29
CA VAL A 486 -54.22 -29.86 3.64
C VAL A 486 -55.28 -30.72 4.30
N ASP A 487 -55.78 -31.73 3.58
CA ASP A 487 -56.81 -32.64 4.09
C ASP A 487 -56.37 -33.36 5.38
N PRO A 488 -56.98 -33.05 6.54
CA PRO A 488 -56.64 -33.67 7.82
C PRO A 488 -56.91 -35.18 7.86
N ALA A 489 -57.87 -35.69 7.08
CA ALA A 489 -58.24 -37.10 7.10
C ALA A 489 -57.09 -38.02 6.65
N ARG A 490 -56.09 -37.48 5.94
CA ARG A 490 -54.88 -38.20 5.53
C ARG A 490 -53.89 -38.44 6.67
N PHE A 491 -54.14 -37.85 7.84
CA PHE A 491 -53.24 -37.88 8.99
C PHE A 491 -53.90 -38.47 10.25
N LEU A 492 -55.22 -38.68 10.28
CA LEU A 492 -55.99 -39.14 11.45
C LEU A 492 -56.20 -40.66 11.49
#